data_AF-A0A3M1VQ17-F1
#
_entry.id   AF-A0A3M1VQ17-F1
#
_cell.length_a   1.000
_cell.length_b   1.000
_cell.length_c   1.000
_cell.angle_alpha   90.00
_cell.angle_beta   90.00
_cell.angle_gamma   90.00
#
_symmetry.space_group_name_H-M   'P 1'
#
loop_
_entity.id
_entity.type
_entity.pdbx_description
1 polymer ?
#
loop_
_entity_poly.entity_id
_entity_poly.type
_entity_poly.pdbx_seq_one_letter_code
_entity_poly.pdbx_strand_id
1 'polypeptide(L)'
;MIHLLEITADLTPDKLKKQARKLAMTGGYELTLSSDLGSHDLTRLAEMFIEELEKNYPEKDSRRRASNAARVLKLVSEHPATDQLLIKRLKKLL
;
A
#
# COMPACT_ATOMS: atom_id res chain seq x y z
N MET A 1 8.79 17.69 10.39
CA MET A 1 7.34 17.63 10.18
C MET A 1 7.07 16.38 9.37
N ILE A 2 6.21 15.48 9.84
CA ILE A 2 5.89 14.24 9.12
C ILE A 2 4.82 14.58 8.06
N HIS A 3 5.03 14.15 6.83
CA HIS A 3 4.10 14.38 5.73
C HIS A 3 3.08 13.25 5.61
N LEU A 4 1.84 13.56 5.27
CA LEU A 4 0.84 12.55 4.91
C LEU A 4 0.87 12.32 3.41
N LEU A 5 1.06 11.07 3.00
CA LEU A 5 0.98 10.63 1.62
C LEU A 5 -0.30 9.82 1.46
N GLU A 6 -1.28 10.44 0.82
CA GLU A 6 -2.57 9.85 0.52
C GLU A 6 -2.50 8.95 -0.74
N ILE A 7 -2.99 7.73 -0.60
CA ILE A 7 -3.13 6.75 -1.68
C ILE A 7 -4.50 6.97 -2.33
N THR A 8 -4.49 7.43 -3.57
CA THR A 8 -5.67 7.54 -4.43
C THR A 8 -5.76 6.37 -5.41
N ALA A 9 -6.91 6.19 -6.08
CA ALA A 9 -7.14 5.09 -7.02
C ALA A 9 -6.11 5.04 -8.17
N ASP A 10 -5.64 6.20 -8.63
CA ASP A 10 -4.67 6.34 -9.72
C ASP A 10 -3.19 6.28 -9.28
N LEU A 11 -2.93 6.02 -7.99
CA LEU A 11 -1.58 6.00 -7.47
C LEU A 11 -0.92 4.65 -7.75
N THR A 12 0.08 4.66 -8.63
CA THR A 12 0.89 3.48 -8.95
C THR A 12 2.05 3.29 -7.97
N PRO A 13 2.60 2.06 -7.83
CA PRO A 13 3.74 1.80 -6.96
C PRO A 13 4.97 2.68 -7.26
N ASP A 14 5.23 2.97 -8.54
CA ASP A 14 6.33 3.87 -8.94
C ASP A 14 6.13 5.32 -8.48
N LYS A 15 4.90 5.85 -8.62
CA LYS A 15 4.57 7.20 -8.15
C LYS A 15 4.70 7.27 -6.64
N LEU A 16 4.20 6.27 -5.92
CA LEU A 16 4.33 6.15 -4.48
C LEU A 16 5.80 6.15 -4.06
N LYS A 17 6.65 5.34 -4.71
CA LYS A 17 8.09 5.25 -4.41
C LYS A 17 8.81 6.59 -4.60
N LYS A 18 8.50 7.32 -5.69
CA LYS A 18 9.08 8.65 -5.95
C LYS A 18 8.66 9.66 -4.88
N GLN A 19 7.38 9.71 -4.54
CA GLN A 19 6.86 10.62 -3.51
C GLN A 19 7.41 10.27 -2.13
N ALA A 20 7.34 9.00 -1.72
CA ALA A 20 7.89 8.50 -0.47
C ALA A 20 9.36 8.88 -0.28
N ARG A 21 10.19 8.73 -1.32
CA ARG A 21 11.62 9.12 -1.26
C ARG A 21 11.79 10.62 -1.01
N LYS A 22 11.01 11.46 -1.70
CA LYS A 22 11.06 12.93 -1.52
C LYS A 22 10.66 13.34 -0.10
N LEU A 23 9.62 12.72 0.44
CA LEU A 23 9.12 13.04 1.78
C LEU A 23 10.05 12.49 2.89
N ALA A 24 10.66 11.33 2.66
CA ALA A 24 11.67 10.78 3.58
C ALA A 24 12.86 11.73 3.77
N MET A 25 13.25 12.47 2.73
CA MET A 25 14.35 13.44 2.79
C MET A 25 14.00 14.76 3.50
N THR A 26 12.71 15.05 3.71
CA THR A 26 12.23 16.35 4.20
C THR A 26 11.61 16.30 5.60
N GLY A 27 11.48 15.11 6.18
CA GLY A 27 10.94 14.95 7.53
C GLY A 27 10.21 13.64 7.81
N GLY A 28 10.13 12.73 6.83
CA GLY A 28 9.42 11.46 6.94
C GLY A 28 7.99 11.53 6.40
N TYR A 29 7.36 10.35 6.26
CA TYR A 29 5.97 10.27 5.79
C TYR A 29 5.18 9.14 6.45
N GLU A 30 3.88 9.35 6.52
CA GLU A 30 2.87 8.35 6.85
C GLU A 30 1.97 8.11 5.64
N LEU A 31 1.50 6.87 5.50
CA LEU A 31 0.62 6.46 4.41
C LEU A 31 -0.82 6.44 4.92
N THR A 32 -1.74 6.97 4.12
CA THR A 32 -3.17 6.90 4.37
C THR A 32 -3.90 6.55 3.08
N LEU A 33 -5.05 5.90 3.17
CA LEU A 33 -5.95 5.70 2.02
C LEU A 33 -6.91 6.87 1.92
N SER A 34 -7.27 7.24 0.71
CA SER A 34 -8.37 8.19 0.48
C SER A 34 -9.70 7.56 0.90
N SER A 35 -10.55 8.34 1.57
CA SER A 35 -11.87 7.89 2.05
C SER A 35 -12.85 7.57 0.92
N ASP A 36 -12.58 8.09 -0.28
CA ASP A 36 -13.49 7.99 -1.42
C ASP A 36 -13.27 6.70 -2.23
N LEU A 37 -12.36 5.82 -1.79
CA LEU A 37 -12.05 4.57 -2.47
C LEU A 37 -13.16 3.53 -2.28
N GLY A 38 -13.75 3.11 -3.40
CA GLY A 38 -14.69 1.99 -3.42
C GLY A 38 -14.01 0.63 -3.33
N SER A 39 -14.80 -0.42 -3.13
CA SER A 39 -14.31 -1.81 -3.11
C SER A 39 -13.58 -2.21 -4.41
N HIS A 40 -14.03 -1.69 -5.55
CA HIS A 40 -13.39 -1.91 -6.86
C HIS A 40 -12.00 -1.28 -6.92
N ASP A 41 -11.85 -0.03 -6.48
CA ASP A 41 -10.57 0.68 -6.48
C ASP A 41 -9.58 0.03 -5.52
N LEU A 42 -10.05 -0.38 -4.33
CA LEU A 42 -9.25 -1.09 -3.34
C LEU A 42 -8.75 -2.44 -3.87
N THR A 43 -9.58 -3.16 -4.61
CA THR A 43 -9.18 -4.43 -5.25
C THR A 43 -8.11 -4.18 -6.30
N ARG A 44 -8.31 -3.19 -7.18
CA ARG A 44 -7.35 -2.83 -8.22
C ARG A 44 -6.01 -2.37 -7.62
N LEU A 45 -6.05 -1.52 -6.59
CA LEU A 45 -4.88 -1.11 -5.84
C LEU A 45 -4.17 -2.31 -5.24
N ALA A 46 -4.91 -3.19 -4.55
CA ALA A 46 -4.33 -4.38 -3.96
C ALA A 46 -3.61 -5.23 -5.01
N GLU A 47 -4.21 -5.51 -6.16
CA GLU A 47 -3.56 -6.30 -7.21
C GLU A 47 -2.24 -5.69 -7.69
N MET A 48 -2.19 -4.39 -7.95
CA MET A 48 -0.96 -3.70 -8.35
C MET A 48 0.13 -3.79 -7.27
N PHE A 49 -0.24 -3.61 -6.00
CA PHE A 49 0.71 -3.65 -4.90
C PHE A 49 1.11 -5.07 -4.49
N ILE A 50 0.26 -6.07 -4.73
CA ILE A 50 0.61 -7.49 -4.58
C ILE A 50 1.69 -7.86 -5.59
N GLU A 51 1.50 -7.51 -6.87
CA GLU A 51 2.47 -7.77 -7.93
C GLU A 51 3.83 -7.11 -7.63
N GLU A 52 3.81 -5.83 -7.24
CA GLU A 52 5.03 -5.11 -6.84
C GLU A 52 5.72 -5.78 -5.64
N LEU A 53 4.95 -6.22 -4.64
CA LEU A 53 5.49 -6.88 -3.45
C LEU A 53 6.15 -8.21 -3.82
N GLU A 54 5.50 -9.05 -4.62
CA GLU A 54 6.02 -10.35 -5.02
C GLU A 54 7.25 -10.22 -5.93
N LYS A 55 7.25 -9.25 -6.83
CA LYS A 55 8.37 -8.99 -7.76
C LYS A 55 9.62 -8.48 -7.05
N ASN A 56 9.48 -7.57 -6.08
CA ASN A 56 10.62 -6.91 -5.45
C ASN A 56 10.99 -7.51 -4.09
N TYR A 57 10.07 -8.23 -3.45
CA TYR A 57 10.24 -8.81 -2.12
C TYR A 57 9.71 -10.26 -2.06
N PRO A 58 10.31 -11.19 -2.84
CA PRO A 58 9.84 -12.57 -2.93
C PRO A 58 9.94 -13.31 -1.59
N GLU A 59 10.91 -12.96 -0.75
CA GLU A 59 11.12 -13.56 0.57
C GLU A 59 10.23 -12.91 1.64
N LYS A 60 9.67 -13.71 2.54
CA LYS A 60 8.85 -13.23 3.68
C LYS A 60 9.72 -12.73 4.84
N ASP A 61 10.54 -11.72 4.59
CA ASP A 61 11.49 -11.17 5.55
C ASP A 61 11.03 -9.83 6.17
N SER A 62 11.90 -9.19 6.95
CA SER A 62 11.63 -7.88 7.54
C SER A 62 11.55 -6.75 6.50
N ARG A 63 12.27 -6.88 5.37
CA ARG A 63 12.29 -5.87 4.30
C ARG A 63 10.97 -5.85 3.55
N ARG A 64 10.39 -7.03 3.28
CA ARG A 64 9.05 -7.16 2.70
C ARG A 64 8.01 -6.44 3.56
N ARG A 65 8.01 -6.69 4.87
CA ARG A 65 7.05 -6.08 5.82
C ARG A 65 7.24 -4.58 5.98
N ALA A 66 8.46 -4.07 5.85
CA ALA A 66 8.76 -2.65 5.89
C ALA A 66 8.50 -1.92 4.56
N SER A 67 8.29 -2.64 3.46
CA SER A 67 8.09 -2.06 2.14
C SER A 67 6.82 -1.20 2.07
N ASN A 68 6.84 -0.20 1.18
CA ASN A 68 5.65 0.61 0.93
C ASN A 68 4.49 -0.24 0.40
N ALA A 69 4.76 -1.24 -0.42
CA ALA A 69 3.74 -2.14 -0.92
C ALA A 69 3.04 -2.89 0.21
N ALA A 70 3.79 -3.50 1.14
CA ALA A 70 3.21 -4.18 2.29
C ALA A 70 2.40 -3.24 3.19
N ARG A 71 2.89 -2.01 3.41
CA ARG A 71 2.18 -1.00 4.20
C ARG A 71 0.86 -0.57 3.54
N VAL A 72 0.85 -0.37 2.22
CA VAL A 72 -0.39 -0.06 1.46
C VAL A 72 -1.37 -1.22 1.54
N LEU A 73 -0.92 -2.45 1.32
CA LEU A 73 -1.78 -3.63 1.42
C LEU A 73 -2.36 -3.80 2.82
N LYS A 74 -1.61 -3.46 3.87
CA LYS A 74 -2.12 -3.43 5.24
C LYS A 74 -3.25 -2.41 5.38
N LEU A 75 -3.07 -1.18 4.90
CA LEU A 75 -4.12 -0.16 4.91
C LEU A 75 -5.36 -0.62 4.14
N VAL A 76 -5.18 -1.26 2.99
CA VAL A 76 -6.30 -1.82 2.21
C VAL A 76 -7.03 -2.86 3.04
N SER A 77 -6.33 -3.75 3.74
CA SER A 77 -6.98 -4.78 4.58
C SER A 77 -7.75 -4.21 5.79
N GLU A 78 -7.45 -3.00 6.21
CA GLU A 78 -8.07 -2.30 7.34
C GLU A 78 -9.19 -1.35 6.88
N HIS A 79 -9.30 -1.08 5.57
CA HIS A 79 -10.30 -0.16 5.04
C HIS A 79 -11.72 -0.76 5.10
N PRO A 80 -12.75 -0.02 5.58
CA PRO A 80 -14.10 -0.56 5.76
C PRO A 80 -14.77 -1.07 4.48
N ALA A 81 -14.43 -0.48 3.33
CA ALA A 81 -14.99 -0.86 2.03
C ALA A 81 -14.29 -2.08 1.38
N THR A 82 -13.29 -2.67 2.05
CA THR A 82 -12.53 -3.81 1.51
C THR A 82 -13.31 -5.11 1.70
N ASP A 83 -13.41 -5.87 0.62
CA ASP A 83 -14.09 -7.17 0.64
C ASP A 83 -13.40 -8.19 1.58
N GLN A 84 -14.18 -9.00 2.29
CA GLN A 84 -13.65 -9.98 3.23
C GLN A 84 -12.73 -11.03 2.59
N LEU A 85 -12.98 -11.43 1.35
CA LEU A 85 -12.14 -12.36 0.61
C LEU A 85 -10.76 -11.73 0.35
N LEU A 86 -10.76 -10.45 -0.03
CA LEU A 86 -9.52 -9.68 -0.23
C LEU A 86 -8.75 -9.56 1.09
N ILE A 87 -9.42 -9.22 2.20
CA ILE A 87 -8.79 -9.18 3.53
C ILE A 87 -8.12 -10.52 3.88
N LYS A 88 -8.82 -11.65 3.67
CA LYS A 88 -8.26 -12.99 3.91
C LYS A 88 -7.05 -13.28 3.02
N ARG A 89 -7.07 -12.86 1.76
CA ARG A 89 -5.93 -12.99 0.83
C ARG A 89 -4.73 -12.18 1.33
N LEU A 90 -4.94 -10.92 1.70
CA LEU A 90 -3.87 -10.04 2.18
C LEU A 90 -3.24 -10.53 3.49
N LYS A 91 -4.04 -11.06 4.43
CA LYS A 91 -3.53 -11.68 5.68
C LYS A 91 -2.60 -12.88 5.47
N LYS A 92 -2.75 -13.61 4.36
CA LYS A 92 -1.86 -14.75 4.03
C LYS A 92 -0.58 -14.29 3.32
N LEU A 93 -0.66 -13.14 2.65
CA LEU A 93 0.41 -12.59 1.83
C LEU A 93 1.42 -11.78 2.64
N LEU A 94 0.94 -10.99 3.60
CA LEU A 94 1.73 -10.16 4.51
C LEU A 94 2.33 -10.99 5.65
#